data_AF-A0A397JVF3-F1
#
_entry.id   AF-A0A397JVF3-F1
#
_cell.length_a   1.000
_cell.length_b   1.000
_cell.length_c   1.000
_cell.angle_alpha   90.00
_cell.angle_beta   90.00
_cell.angle_gamma   90.00
#
_symmetry.space_group_name_H-M   'P 1'
#
loop_
_entity.id
_entity.type
_entity.pdbx_description
1 polymer ?
#
loop_
_entity_poly.entity_id
_entity_poly.type
_entity_poly.pdbx_seq_one_letter_code
_entity_poly.pdbx_strand_id
1 'polypeptide(L)'
;MTKFQQEENSPVQKNKNFEMKIEKLLTDANIKCEKTGGLGDKGIDIKGMKKGVKFIIECKNWRTKNIDRSIINQIEGVLSRQSNGTIVPSISPPVVSPSSRVVSGVSRVSEVSGDSKS
;
A
#
# COMPACT_ATOMS: atom_id res chain seq x y z
N MET A 1 -5.45 0.45 26.71
CA MET A 1 -5.51 0.00 25.30
C MET A 1 -5.66 -1.52 25.35
N THR A 2 -6.76 -2.06 24.83
CA THR A 2 -7.09 -3.50 24.95
C THR A 2 -6.19 -4.34 24.03
N LYS A 3 -5.88 -5.58 24.42
CA LYS A 3 -5.07 -6.54 23.63
C LYS A 3 -5.52 -6.64 22.16
N PHE A 4 -6.84 -6.56 21.92
CA PHE A 4 -7.44 -6.53 20.59
C PHE A 4 -6.94 -5.37 19.70
N GLN A 5 -6.75 -4.18 20.26
CA GLN A 5 -6.22 -3.04 19.48
C GLN A 5 -4.70 -3.13 19.23
N GLN A 6 -3.95 -3.86 20.04
CA GLN A 6 -2.53 -4.14 19.77
C GLN A 6 -2.35 -5.14 18.63
N GLU A 7 -3.20 -6.17 18.57
CA GLU A 7 -3.14 -7.23 17.56
C GLU A 7 -3.47 -6.70 16.15
N GLU A 8 -4.49 -5.84 16.06
CA GLU A 8 -4.87 -5.12 14.83
C GLU A 8 -3.77 -4.15 14.34
N ASN A 9 -2.94 -3.67 15.28
CA ASN A 9 -1.85 -2.74 15.00
C ASN A 9 -0.50 -3.43 14.72
N SER A 10 -0.41 -4.76 14.83
CA SER A 10 0.83 -5.48 14.55
C SER A 10 1.24 -5.35 13.08
N PRO A 11 2.56 -5.31 12.76
CA PRO A 11 3.03 -5.25 11.37
C PRO A 11 2.50 -6.40 10.50
N VAL A 12 2.38 -7.60 11.09
CA VAL A 12 1.88 -8.80 10.41
C VAL A 12 0.41 -8.64 10.03
N GLN A 13 -0.44 -8.19 10.97
CA GLN A 13 -1.86 -7.99 10.71
C GLN A 13 -2.10 -6.85 9.71
N LYS A 14 -1.28 -5.80 9.77
CA LYS A 14 -1.30 -4.69 8.79
C LYS A 14 -0.94 -5.14 7.38
N ASN A 15 -0.01 -6.07 7.21
CA ASN A 15 0.32 -6.63 5.89
C ASN A 15 -0.81 -7.51 5.37
N LYS A 16 -1.34 -8.43 6.18
CA LYS A 16 -2.48 -9.29 5.80
C LYS A 16 -3.72 -8.48 5.43
N ASN A 17 -4.00 -7.41 6.17
CA ASN A 17 -5.11 -6.49 5.87
C ASN A 17 -4.89 -5.75 4.54
N PHE A 18 -3.64 -5.45 4.18
CA PHE A 18 -3.32 -4.83 2.89
C PHE A 18 -3.54 -5.81 1.73
N GLU A 19 -3.03 -7.03 1.83
CA GLU A 19 -3.26 -8.11 0.85
C GLU A 19 -4.77 -8.36 0.64
N MET A 20 -5.54 -8.40 1.73
CA MET A 20 -7.00 -8.56 1.66
C MET A 20 -7.70 -7.41 0.93
N LYS A 21 -7.23 -6.17 1.08
CA LYS A 21 -7.75 -5.02 0.32
C LYS A 21 -7.46 -5.15 -1.18
N ILE A 22 -6.26 -5.60 -1.54
CA ILE A 22 -5.89 -5.83 -2.94
C ILE A 22 -6.73 -6.97 -3.55
N GLU A 23 -6.88 -8.09 -2.84
CA GLU A 23 -7.75 -9.19 -3.27
C GLU A 23 -9.19 -8.71 -3.50
N LYS A 24 -9.74 -7.92 -2.58
CA LYS A 24 -11.08 -7.35 -2.73
C LYS A 24 -11.16 -6.46 -3.97
N LEU A 25 -10.18 -5.58 -4.20
CA LEU A 25 -10.15 -4.72 -5.39
C LEU A 25 -10.12 -5.53 -6.70
N LEU A 26 -9.35 -6.62 -6.74
CA LEU A 26 -9.31 -7.52 -7.89
C LEU A 26 -10.64 -8.22 -8.10
N THR A 27 -11.25 -8.70 -7.01
CA THR A 27 -12.56 -9.36 -7.03
C THR A 27 -13.66 -8.40 -7.48
N ASP A 28 -13.69 -7.17 -6.96
CA ASP A 28 -14.63 -6.12 -7.37
C ASP A 28 -14.46 -5.76 -8.85
N ALA A 29 -13.25 -5.89 -9.41
CA ALA A 29 -12.95 -5.75 -10.84
C ALA A 29 -13.23 -7.01 -11.67
N ASN A 30 -13.93 -8.00 -11.09
CA ASN A 30 -14.26 -9.29 -11.68
C ASN A 30 -13.03 -10.10 -12.16
N ILE A 31 -11.94 -10.02 -11.40
CA ILE A 31 -10.70 -10.77 -11.65
C ILE A 31 -10.63 -11.93 -10.66
N LYS A 32 -10.54 -13.16 -11.19
CA LYS A 32 -10.37 -14.36 -10.38
C LYS A 32 -8.96 -14.39 -9.78
N CYS A 33 -8.87 -14.34 -8.46
CA CYS A 33 -7.62 -14.40 -7.71
C CYS A 33 -7.80 -15.16 -6.39
N GLU A 34 -6.68 -15.53 -5.78
CA GLU A 34 -6.59 -16.24 -4.51
C GLU A 34 -5.35 -15.73 -3.75
N LYS A 35 -5.50 -15.46 -2.45
CA LYS A 35 -4.35 -15.15 -1.58
C LYS A 35 -3.50 -16.38 -1.33
N THR A 36 -2.19 -16.18 -1.28
CA THR A 36 -1.21 -17.15 -0.79
C THR A 36 -0.77 -16.64 0.60
N GLY A 37 -0.95 -17.48 1.63
CA GLY A 37 -0.76 -17.06 3.03
C GLY A 37 0.08 -18.04 3.86
N GLY A 38 0.95 -18.82 3.22
CA GLY A 38 1.82 -19.80 3.84
C GLY A 38 3.18 -19.23 4.26
N LEU A 39 3.74 -19.79 5.33
CA LEU A 39 5.18 -19.71 5.59
C LEU A 39 5.92 -20.39 4.43
N GLY A 40 6.54 -19.60 3.57
CA GLY A 40 7.30 -20.12 2.42
C GLY A 40 6.79 -19.72 1.05
N ASP A 41 5.91 -18.72 0.95
CA ASP A 41 5.31 -18.29 -0.33
C ASP A 41 6.28 -17.60 -1.30
N LYS A 42 7.57 -17.49 -0.92
CA LYS A 42 8.68 -17.03 -1.79
C LYS A 42 8.43 -15.66 -2.45
N GLY A 43 7.65 -14.77 -1.81
CA GLY A 43 7.34 -13.44 -2.32
C GLY A 43 6.10 -13.38 -3.23
N ILE A 44 5.19 -14.35 -3.14
CA ILE A 44 3.89 -14.31 -3.82
C ILE A 44 2.82 -14.19 -2.73
N ASP A 45 2.03 -13.12 -2.77
CA ASP A 45 0.97 -12.89 -1.78
C ASP A 45 -0.42 -13.11 -2.40
N ILE A 46 -0.56 -12.92 -3.72
CA ILE A 46 -1.80 -13.17 -4.47
C ILE A 46 -1.46 -13.80 -5.81
N LYS A 47 -2.25 -14.77 -6.28
CA LYS A 47 -2.17 -15.30 -7.64
C LYS A 47 -3.54 -15.25 -8.31
N GLY A 48 -3.57 -15.14 -9.63
CA GLY A 48 -4.83 -15.08 -10.36
C GLY A 48 -4.67 -15.23 -11.86
N MET A 49 -5.79 -15.09 -12.56
CA MET A 49 -5.84 -15.18 -14.02
C MET A 49 -6.79 -14.12 -14.59
N LYS A 50 -6.34 -13.44 -15.64
CA LYS A 50 -7.16 -12.49 -16.40
C LYS A 50 -6.98 -12.75 -17.88
N LYS A 51 -8.07 -12.99 -18.62
CA LYS A 51 -8.06 -13.24 -20.07
C LYS A 51 -7.04 -14.33 -20.50
N GLY A 52 -6.96 -15.42 -19.74
CA GLY A 52 -6.01 -16.53 -20.00
C GLY A 52 -4.55 -16.26 -19.59
N VAL A 53 -4.23 -15.06 -19.11
CA VAL A 53 -2.89 -14.72 -18.63
C VAL A 53 -2.84 -14.89 -17.10
N LYS A 54 -1.89 -15.71 -16.64
CA LYS A 54 -1.60 -15.87 -15.22
C LYS A 54 -0.86 -14.63 -14.72
N PHE A 55 -1.25 -14.14 -13.56
CA PHE A 55 -0.52 -13.10 -12.84
C PHE A 55 -0.31 -13.51 -11.39
N ILE A 56 0.75 -12.99 -10.79
CA ILE A 56 1.07 -13.16 -9.38
C ILE A 56 1.49 -11.80 -8.82
N ILE A 57 1.09 -11.46 -7.61
CA ILE A 57 1.31 -10.15 -7.02
C ILE A 57 2.11 -10.32 -5.75
N GLU A 58 3.13 -9.47 -5.60
CA GLU A 58 3.82 -9.25 -4.34
C GLU A 58 3.36 -7.92 -3.74
N CYS A 59 2.82 -7.98 -2.53
CA CYS A 59 2.31 -6.86 -1.76
C CYS A 59 3.38 -6.40 -0.76
N LYS A 60 3.78 -5.13 -0.84
CA LYS A 60 4.67 -4.51 0.15
C LYS A 60 3.96 -3.31 0.76
N ASN A 61 3.50 -3.42 2.00
CA ASN A 61 2.87 -2.32 2.73
C ASN A 61 3.92 -1.37 3.36
N TRP A 62 4.82 -0.83 2.53
CA TRP A 62 5.85 0.12 2.97
C TRP A 62 5.32 1.55 2.87
N ARG A 63 5.27 2.28 3.99
CA ARG A 63 4.77 3.67 4.01
C ARG A 63 5.83 4.74 3.77
N THR A 64 7.08 4.39 4.02
CA THR A 64 8.22 5.33 4.05
C THR A 64 9.35 4.94 3.11
N LYS A 65 9.27 3.76 2.49
CA LYS A 65 10.30 3.23 1.62
C LYS A 65 9.81 3.22 0.18
N ASN A 66 10.61 3.81 -0.72
CA ASN A 66 10.37 3.70 -2.15
C ASN A 66 10.58 2.26 -2.63
N ILE A 67 9.93 1.90 -3.73
CA ILE A 67 10.30 0.70 -4.47
C ILE A 67 11.71 0.92 -5.02
N ASP A 68 12.67 0.16 -4.51
CA ASP A 68 14.07 0.19 -4.94
C ASP A 68 14.42 -1.06 -5.75
N ARG A 69 15.66 -1.11 -6.27
CA ARG A 69 16.13 -2.23 -7.10
C ARG A 69 16.13 -3.57 -6.34
N SER A 70 16.06 -3.57 -5.00
CA SER A 70 15.97 -4.80 -4.22
C SER A 70 14.64 -5.51 -4.45
N ILE A 71 13.53 -4.78 -4.65
CA ILE A 71 12.24 -5.37 -4.99
C ILE A 71 12.29 -5.97 -6.40
N ILE A 72 12.94 -5.29 -7.35
CA ILE A 72 13.07 -5.77 -8.73
C ILE A 72 13.80 -7.12 -8.73
N ASN A 73 14.91 -7.25 -8.00
CA ASN A 73 15.64 -8.51 -7.90
C ASN A 73 14.84 -9.62 -7.20
N GLN A 74 13.96 -9.28 -6.25
CA GLN A 74 13.02 -10.24 -5.65
C GLN A 74 12.00 -10.73 -6.68
N ILE A 75 11.44 -9.82 -7.48
CA ILE A 75 10.49 -10.12 -8.55
C ILE A 75 11.14 -10.95 -9.65
N GLU A 76 12.39 -10.69 -10.04
CA GLU A 76 13.15 -11.53 -10.97
C GLU A 76 13.31 -12.96 -10.44
N GLY A 77 13.65 -13.09 -9.15
CA GLY A 77 13.69 -14.39 -8.48
C GLY A 77 12.32 -15.09 -8.49
N VAL A 78 11.23 -14.36 -8.33
CA VAL A 78 9.87 -14.88 -8.42
C VAL A 78 9.52 -15.32 -9.84
N LEU A 79 9.82 -14.48 -10.84
CA LEU A 79 9.59 -14.73 -12.27
C LEU A 79 10.33 -15.97 -12.77
N SER A 80 11.59 -16.17 -12.34
CA SER A 80 12.41 -17.33 -12.72
C SER A 80 11.77 -18.68 -12.36
N ARG A 81 10.79 -18.68 -11.45
CA ARG A 81 10.07 -19.86 -10.96
C ARG A 81 8.67 -20.01 -11.56
N GLN A 82 8.28 -19.13 -12.49
CA GLN A 82 6.97 -19.15 -13.11
C GLN A 82 7.03 -19.61 -14.57
N SER A 83 5.86 -20.00 -15.09
CA SER A 83 5.69 -20.29 -16.51
C SER A 83 5.82 -19.02 -17.36
N ASN A 84 6.36 -19.18 -18.57
CA ASN A 84 6.45 -18.11 -19.58
C ASN A 84 5.09 -17.41 -19.76
N GLY A 85 5.09 -16.08 -19.79
CA GLY A 85 3.89 -15.26 -19.92
C GLY A 85 3.22 -14.83 -18.60
N THR A 86 3.82 -15.12 -17.45
CA THR A 86 3.30 -14.66 -16.14
C THR A 86 3.67 -13.20 -15.88
N ILE A 87 2.68 -12.37 -15.52
CA ILE A 87 2.89 -10.96 -15.11
C ILE A 87 3.07 -10.87 -13.60
N VAL A 88 4.04 -10.08 -13.12
CA VAL A 88 4.30 -9.87 -11.69
C VAL A 88 4.17 -8.41 -11.29
N PRO A 89 2.98 -7.95 -10.84
CA PRO A 89 2.83 -6.62 -10.28
C PRO A 89 3.39 -6.55 -8.85
N SER A 90 4.11 -5.46 -8.55
CA SER A 90 4.43 -5.08 -7.18
C SER A 90 3.50 -3.96 -6.74
N ILE A 91 2.84 -4.13 -5.60
CA ILE A 91 1.88 -3.15 -5.09
C ILE A 91 2.36 -2.64 -3.74
N SER A 92 2.54 -1.32 -3.66
CA SER A 92 2.85 -0.60 -2.44
C SER A 92 1.97 0.65 -2.32
N PRO A 93 1.64 1.08 -1.09
CA PRO A 93 0.96 2.36 -0.90
C PRO A 93 1.87 3.52 -1.32
N PRO A 94 1.30 4.69 -1.69
CA PRO A 94 2.09 5.84 -2.08
C PRO A 94 2.97 6.30 -0.91
N VAL A 95 4.20 6.72 -1.23
CA VAL A 95 5.10 7.33 -0.24
C VAL A 95 4.57 8.72 0.09
N VAL A 96 3.99 8.84 1.28
CA VAL A 96 3.55 10.15 1.80
C VAL A 96 4.78 10.80 2.43
N SER A 97 5.40 11.74 1.74
CA SER A 97 6.39 12.62 2.36
C SER A 97 5.71 13.39 3.50
N PRO A 98 6.29 13.47 4.72
CA PRO A 98 5.67 14.17 5.86
C PRO A 98 5.49 15.68 5.66
N SER A 99 5.79 16.23 4.47
CA SER A 99 5.80 17.67 4.21
C SER A 99 4.45 18.23 3.76
N SER A 100 3.36 17.82 4.41
CA SER A 100 2.11 18.59 4.38
C SER A 100 1.81 19.12 5.78
N ARG A 101 2.61 20.11 6.22
CA ARG A 101 2.11 21.06 7.20
C ARG A 101 0.98 21.81 6.49
N VAL A 102 -0.26 21.50 6.85
CA VAL A 102 -1.36 22.42 6.62
C VAL A 102 -1.02 23.66 7.44
N VAL A 103 -0.50 24.70 6.79
CA VAL A 103 -0.40 26.02 7.40
C VAL A 103 -1.83 26.54 7.41
N SER A 104 -2.54 26.39 8.53
CA SER A 104 -3.76 27.15 8.77
C SER A 104 -3.35 28.62 8.95
N GLY A 105 -3.21 29.33 7.84
CA GLY A 105 -3.11 30.77 7.82
C GLY A 105 -4.43 31.36 8.32
N VAL A 106 -4.55 31.55 9.64
CA VAL A 106 -5.52 32.49 10.19
C VAL A 106 -5.03 33.88 9.79
N SER A 107 -5.57 34.43 8.72
CA SER A 107 -5.47 35.86 8.45
C SER A 107 -6.21 36.60 9.55
N ARG A 108 -5.46 37.11 10.54
CA ARG A 108 -5.98 38.14 11.43
C ARG A 108 -6.10 39.41 10.59
N VAL A 109 -7.33 39.84 10.33
CA VAL A 109 -7.59 41.21 9.86
C VAL A 109 -7.24 42.13 11.03
N SER A 110 -6.19 42.92 10.86
CA SER A 110 -5.84 43.99 11.80
C SER A 110 -6.68 45.21 11.45
N GLU A 111 -7.73 45.50 12.21
CA GLU A 111 -8.29 46.86 12.24
C GLU A 111 -7.42 47.69 13.19
N VAL A 112 -6.72 48.67 12.63
CA VAL A 112 -5.95 49.66 13.38
C VAL A 112 -6.59 51.04 13.18
N SER A 113 -7.27 51.45 14.25
CA SER A 113 -7.36 52.77 14.90
C SER A 113 -7.87 54.01 14.16
N GLY A 114 -8.73 54.74 14.87
CA GLY A 114 -8.93 56.18 14.70
C GLY A 114 -9.72 56.78 15.86
N ASP A 115 -9.09 56.94 17.03
CA ASP A 115 -9.55 57.87 18.06
C ASP A 115 -9.36 59.31 17.54
N SER A 116 -10.39 60.15 17.69
CA SER A 116 -10.21 61.60 17.80
C SER A 116 -11.38 62.22 18.57
N LYS A 117 -11.09 62.59 19.82
CA LYS A 117 -11.83 63.58 20.59
C LYS A 117 -11.87 64.92 19.84
N SER A 118 -13.03 65.57 19.86
CA SER A 118 -13.13 66.99 20.24
C SER A 118 -14.50 67.27 20.83
#